data_AF-A0A661KLT1-F1
#
_entry.id   AF-A0A661KLT1-F1
#
_cell.length_a   1.000
_cell.length_b   1.000
_cell.length_c   1.000
_cell.angle_alpha   90.00
_cell.angle_beta   90.00
_cell.angle_gamma   90.00
#
_symmetry.space_group_name_H-M   'P 1'
#
loop_
_entity.id
_entity.type
_entity.pdbx_description
1 polymer ?
#
loop_
_entity_poly.entity_id
_entity_poly.type
_entity_poly.pdbx_seq_one_letter_code
_entity_poly.pdbx_strand_id
1 'polypeptide(L)'
;NQDIIKSLIWVSILTLMCSRRVLQLIRNANPEKANRYTHLRWARIFGENAHRLLKEVLESIGVHLDMLLLYNIYSNHGCDPNIKRERLIEGWVA
;
A
#
# COMPACT_ATOMS: atom_id res chain seq x y z
N ASN A 1 6.83 3.19 19.53
CA ASN A 1 7.52 4.07 18.56
C ASN A 1 6.50 5.00 17.90
N GLN A 2 6.49 6.29 18.25
CA GLN A 2 5.47 7.25 17.79
C GLN A 2 5.56 7.55 16.28
N ASP A 3 6.76 7.47 15.70
CA ASP A 3 6.95 7.81 14.29
C ASP A 3 6.35 6.76 13.35
N ILE A 4 6.38 5.48 13.75
CA ILE A 4 5.68 4.42 13.01
C ILE A 4 4.17 4.70 12.98
N ILE A 5 3.58 5.06 14.13
CA ILE A 5 2.15 5.32 14.23
C ILE A 5 1.77 6.50 13.32
N LYS A 6 2.55 7.59 13.36
CA LYS A 6 2.36 8.74 12.47
C LYS A 6 2.45 8.33 11.00
N SER A 7 3.48 7.58 10.62
CA SER A 7 3.65 7.09 9.25
C SER A 7 2.49 6.23 8.78
N LEU A 8 1.99 5.31 9.61
CA LEU A 8 0.84 4.47 9.28
C LEU A 8 -0.45 5.29 9.10
N ILE A 9 -0.66 6.32 9.93
CA ILE A 9 -1.79 7.24 9.78
C ILE A 9 -1.69 7.97 8.42
N TRP A 10 -0.53 8.53 8.10
CA TRP A 10 -0.32 9.23 6.83
C TRP A 10 -0.52 8.33 5.61
N VAL A 11 0.04 7.11 5.64
CA VAL A 11 -0.15 6.12 4.58
C VAL A 11 -1.62 5.74 4.43
N SER A 12 -2.34 5.58 5.54
CA SER A 12 -3.78 5.25 5.53
C SER A 12 -4.61 6.38 4.91
N ILE A 13 -4.34 7.63 5.29
CA ILE A 13 -5.02 8.81 4.72
C ILE A 13 -4.75 8.91 3.22
N LEU A 14 -3.49 8.78 2.81
CA LEU A 14 -3.10 8.81 1.40
C LEU A 14 -3.81 7.71 0.60
N THR A 15 -3.85 6.49 1.15
CA THR A 15 -4.53 5.34 0.53
C THR A 15 -6.02 5.62 0.32
N LEU A 16 -6.69 6.20 1.31
CA LEU A 16 -8.11 6.60 1.21
C LEU A 16 -8.33 7.68 0.16
N MET A 17 -7.46 8.70 0.10
CA MET A 17 -7.54 9.77 -0.89
C MET A 17 -7.38 9.25 -2.32
N CYS A 18 -6.35 8.41 -2.56
CA CYS A 18 -6.11 7.78 -3.85
C CYS A 18 -7.28 6.88 -4.25
N SER A 19 -7.73 6.01 -3.33
CA SER A 19 -8.88 5.12 -3.55
C SER A 19 -10.13 5.89 -3.97
N ARG A 20 -10.46 6.98 -3.26
CA ARG A 20 -11.63 7.80 -3.56
C ARG A 20 -11.55 8.48 -4.92
N ARG A 21 -10.37 9.02 -5.28
CA ARG A 21 -10.17 9.68 -6.58
C ARG A 21 -10.32 8.68 -7.73
N VAL A 22 -9.72 7.50 -7.63
CA VAL A 22 -9.86 6.46 -8.67
C VAL A 22 -11.30 5.99 -8.80
N LEU A 23 -12.04 5.81 -7.69
CA LEU A 23 -13.46 5.47 -7.72
C LEU A 23 -14.28 6.54 -8.46
N GLN A 24 -14.01 7.81 -8.22
CA GLN A 24 -14.69 8.92 -8.90
C GLN A 24 -14.43 8.89 -10.41
N LEU A 25 -13.19 8.67 -10.84
CA LEU A 25 -12.84 8.55 -12.26
C LEU A 25 -13.60 7.39 -12.93
N ILE A 26 -13.65 6.22 -12.28
CA ILE A 26 -14.36 5.05 -12.81
C ILE A 26 -15.86 5.28 -12.91
N ARG A 27 -16.47 5.88 -11.87
CA ARG A 27 -17.90 6.22 -11.86
C ARG A 27 -18.25 7.26 -12.93
N ASN A 28 -17.41 8.26 -13.13
CA ASN A 28 -17.60 9.28 -14.16
C ASN A 28 -17.44 8.70 -15.57
N ALA A 29 -16.54 7.73 -15.76
CA ALA A 29 -16.35 7.07 -17.06
C ALA A 29 -17.50 6.11 -17.42
N ASN A 30 -18.20 5.53 -16.43
CA ASN A 30 -19.32 4.61 -16.64
C ASN A 30 -20.47 4.88 -15.66
N PRO A 31 -21.23 5.97 -15.86
CA PRO A 31 -22.29 6.38 -14.94
C PRO A 31 -23.39 5.33 -14.80
N GLU A 32 -23.75 4.62 -15.88
CA GLU A 32 -24.78 3.56 -15.86
C GLU A 32 -24.44 2.40 -14.90
N LYS A 33 -23.15 2.11 -14.72
CA LYS A 33 -22.67 1.03 -13.85
C LYS A 33 -22.15 1.56 -12.50
N ALA A 34 -22.20 2.86 -12.25
CA ALA A 34 -21.63 3.49 -11.05
C ALA A 34 -22.18 2.89 -9.75
N ASN A 35 -23.48 2.55 -9.74
CA ASN A 35 -24.17 1.96 -8.59
C ASN A 35 -23.67 0.54 -8.25
N ARG A 36 -23.02 -0.16 -9.19
CA ARG A 36 -22.46 -1.50 -8.97
C ARG A 36 -21.17 -1.49 -8.15
N TYR A 37 -20.53 -0.32 -8.02
CA TYR A 37 -19.34 -0.12 -7.18
C TYR A 37 -19.75 0.26 -5.75
N THR A 38 -20.32 -0.70 -5.03
CA THR A 38 -20.56 -0.55 -3.59
C THR A 38 -19.24 -0.37 -2.84
N HIS A 39 -19.28 0.23 -1.64
CA HIS A 39 -18.05 0.48 -0.86
C HIS A 39 -17.22 -0.79 -0.65
N LEU A 40 -17.86 -1.91 -0.29
CA LEU A 40 -17.17 -3.18 -0.06
C LEU A 40 -16.54 -3.74 -1.35
N ARG A 41 -17.27 -3.70 -2.47
CA ARG A 41 -16.76 -4.18 -3.76
C ARG A 41 -15.59 -3.32 -4.24
N TRP A 42 -15.70 -2.00 -4.10
CA TRP A 42 -14.63 -1.10 -4.45
C TRP A 42 -13.40 -1.30 -3.58
N ALA A 43 -13.56 -1.45 -2.25
CA ALA A 43 -12.45 -1.70 -1.34
C ALA A 43 -11.67 -2.95 -1.72
N ARG A 44 -12.38 -4.03 -2.09
CA ARG A 44 -11.76 -5.27 -2.57
C ARG A 44 -10.99 -5.07 -3.88
N ILE A 45 -11.62 -4.48 -4.90
CA ILE A 45 -10.97 -4.22 -6.20
C ILE A 45 -9.74 -3.33 -6.03
N PHE A 46 -9.86 -2.26 -5.25
CA PHE A 46 -8.76 -1.34 -5.01
C PHE A 46 -7.62 -2.03 -4.26
N GLY A 47 -7.90 -2.76 -3.19
CA GLY A 47 -6.89 -3.50 -2.43
C GLY A 47 -6.14 -4.52 -3.29
N GLU A 48 -6.86 -5.31 -4.09
CA GLU A 48 -6.27 -6.29 -5.01
C GLU A 48 -5.37 -5.64 -6.08
N ASN A 49 -5.66 -4.42 -6.51
CA ASN A 49 -4.93 -3.72 -7.58
C ASN A 49 -4.00 -2.60 -7.11
N ALA A 50 -3.93 -2.31 -5.80
CA ALA A 50 -3.17 -1.18 -5.26
C ALA A 50 -1.67 -1.28 -5.60
N HIS A 51 -1.11 -2.49 -5.57
CA HIS A 51 0.29 -2.73 -5.94
C HIS A 51 0.58 -2.42 -7.42
N ARG A 52 -0.37 -2.72 -8.31
CA ARG A 52 -0.25 -2.39 -9.75
C ARG A 52 -0.34 -0.89 -9.94
N LEU A 53 -1.30 -0.24 -9.29
CA LEU A 53 -1.42 1.21 -9.31
C LEU A 53 -0.13 1.89 -8.83
N LEU A 54 0.46 1.38 -7.74
CA LEU A 54 1.75 1.87 -7.24
C LEU A 54 2.86 1.69 -8.28
N LYS A 55 2.93 0.51 -8.92
CA LYS A 55 3.90 0.25 -9.98
C LYS A 55 3.77 1.26 -11.13
N GLU A 56 2.56 1.46 -11.66
CA GLU A 56 2.32 2.42 -12.75
C GLU A 56 2.69 3.86 -12.35
N VAL A 57 2.39 4.26 -11.11
CA VAL A 57 2.78 5.58 -10.59
C VAL A 57 4.30 5.73 -10.52
N LEU A 58 5.01 4.72 -10.00
CA LEU A 58 6.48 4.73 -9.94
C LEU A 58 7.08 4.79 -11.36
N GLU A 59 6.57 4.01 -12.30
CA GLU A 59 7.02 4.03 -13.68
C GLU A 59 6.80 5.41 -14.32
N SER A 60 5.66 6.06 -14.05
CA SER A 60 5.37 7.41 -14.58
C SER A 60 6.34 8.50 -14.10
N ILE A 61 7.01 8.30 -12.96
CA ILE A 61 8.02 9.23 -12.43
C ILE A 61 9.45 8.76 -12.75
N GLY A 62 9.61 7.74 -13.60
CA GLY A 62 10.91 7.20 -14.00
C GLY A 62 11.56 6.28 -12.96
N VAL A 63 10.81 5.82 -11.96
CA VAL A 63 11.26 4.86 -10.96
C VAL A 63 10.81 3.46 -11.38
N HIS A 64 11.76 2.65 -11.84
CA HIS A 64 11.45 1.28 -12.23
C HIS A 64 11.52 0.35 -11.02
N LEU A 65 10.42 -0.35 -10.73
CA LEU A 65 10.37 -1.34 -9.67
C LEU A 65 11.04 -2.64 -10.12
N ASP A 66 12.36 -2.63 -10.19
CA ASP A 66 13.17 -3.79 -10.55
C ASP A 66 13.48 -4.69 -9.32
N MET A 67 14.04 -5.87 -9.59
CA MET A 67 14.38 -6.85 -8.55
C MET A 67 15.32 -6.28 -7.49
N LEU A 68 16.24 -5.38 -7.88
CA LEU A 68 17.20 -4.78 -6.97
C LEU A 68 16.53 -3.78 -6.02
N LEU A 69 15.64 -2.93 -6.53
CA LEU A 69 14.86 -2.01 -5.73
C LEU A 69 13.92 -2.78 -4.79
N LEU A 70 13.28 -3.84 -5.27
CA LEU A 70 12.42 -4.70 -4.45
C LEU A 70 13.21 -5.37 -3.32
N TYR A 71 14.40 -5.89 -3.63
CA TYR A 71 15.32 -6.44 -2.63
C TYR A 71 15.72 -5.40 -1.59
N ASN A 72 16.07 -4.19 -2.01
CA ASN A 72 16.43 -3.10 -1.10
C ASN A 72 15.26 -2.71 -0.19
N ILE A 73 14.02 -2.66 -0.73
CA ILE A 73 12.82 -2.41 0.07
C ILE A 73 12.66 -3.51 1.14
N TYR A 74 12.72 -4.79 0.75
CA TYR A 74 12.60 -5.91 1.70
C TYR A 74 13.72 -5.95 2.74
N SER A 75 14.95 -5.66 2.35
CA SER A 75 16.09 -5.58 3.26
C SER A 75 15.89 -4.46 4.29
N ASN A 76 15.41 -3.29 3.84
CA ASN A 76 15.09 -2.16 4.72
C ASN A 76 13.90 -2.43 5.65
N HIS A 77 12.96 -3.32 5.29
CA HIS A 77 11.91 -3.77 6.21
C HIS A 77 12.46 -4.55 7.41
N GLY A 78 13.68 -5.08 7.31
CA GLY A 78 14.42 -5.68 8.43
C GLY A 78 14.94 -4.67 9.45
N CYS A 79 14.95 -3.37 9.14
CA CYS A 79 15.24 -2.31 10.11
C CYS A 79 14.05 -2.14 11.06
N ASP A 80 13.87 -3.11 11.96
CA ASP A 80 12.87 -3.09 13.02
C ASP A 80 13.25 -2.03 14.06
N PRO A 81 12.49 -0.93 14.19
CA PRO A 81 12.81 0.07 15.21
C PRO A 81 12.53 -0.42 16.65
N ASN A 82 11.94 -1.61 16.82
CA ASN A 82 11.82 -2.31 18.09
C ASN A 82 12.88 -3.43 18.23
N ILE A 83 14.13 -3.21 17.77
CA ILE A 83 15.27 -4.13 17.95
C ILE A 83 15.39 -4.71 19.37
N LYS A 84 15.02 -3.96 20.41
CA LYS A 84 15.12 -4.39 21.82
C LYS A 84 13.93 -5.20 22.34
N ARG A 85 12.91 -5.46 21.52
CA ARG A 85 11.73 -6.23 21.92
C ARG A 85 12.07 -7.71 21.82
N GLU A 86 12.13 -8.40 22.97
CA GLU A 86 12.25 -9.86 23.01
C GLU A 86 11.18 -10.51 22.12
N ARG A 87 11.64 -11.29 21.15
CA ARG A 87 10.74 -11.99 20.23
C ARG A 87 10.44 -13.35 20.83
N LEU A 88 9.16 -13.72 20.80
CA LEU A 88 8.68 -14.97 21.39
C LEU A 88 9.38 -16.24 20.83
N ILE A 89 9.98 -16.14 19.64
CA ILE A 89 10.61 -17.24 18.90
C ILE A 89 12.15 -17.10 18.85
N GLU A 90 12.75 -16.07 19.46
CA GLU A 90 14.22 -15.86 19.41
C GLU A 90 15.04 -17.05 19.91
N GLY A 91 14.50 -17.87 20.82
CA GLY A 91 15.14 -19.09 21.31
C GLY A 91 15.00 -20.34 20.42
N TRP A 92 14.23 -20.28 19.33
CA TRP A 92 13.93 -21.43 18.47
C TRP A 92 14.60 -21.36 17.08
N VAL A 93 15.09 -20.18 16.70
CA VAL A 93 15.79 -19.95 15.43
C VAL A 93 17.27 -19.80 15.75
N ALA A 94 17.95 -20.94 15.96
CA ALA A 94 19.41 -21.03 15.99
C ALA A 94 19.93 -21.39 14.59
#